data_AF-A0AAF1C2I0-F1
#
_entry.id   AF-A0AAF1C2I0-F1
#
_cell.length_a   1.000
_cell.length_b   1.000
_cell.length_c   1.000
_cell.angle_alpha   90.00
_cell.angle_beta   90.00
_cell.angle_gamma   90.00
#
_symmetry.space_group_name_H-M   'P 1'
#
loop_
_entity.id
_entity.type
_entity.pdbx_description
1 polymer ?
#
loop_
_entity_poly.entity_id
_entity_poly.type
_entity_poly.pdbx_seq_one_letter_code
_entity_poly.pdbx_strand_id
1 'polypeptide(L)'
;MNQKFLSLFLLIGSLITTPSVAQMNTNIDDLPNDSSQDEIWYCTQNNKEVLVEVKSVNNWQEVIEKDSWQCVQELVSVPDNMPQFSCENDGDQINLITLTWLKGEQAKTQMKSWIDAFQKQDMICTTDETNPFWQ
;
A
#
# COMPACT_ATOMS: atom_id res chain seq x y z
N MET A 1 -62.34 4.04 31.14
CA MET A 1 -61.39 2.91 31.16
C MET A 1 -61.64 2.11 29.89
N ASN A 2 -60.86 2.35 28.83
CA ASN A 2 -61.07 1.72 27.51
C ASN A 2 -59.80 0.98 27.10
N GLN A 3 -59.91 -0.34 26.99
CA GLN A 3 -58.93 -1.20 26.35
C GLN A 3 -59.02 -1.06 24.83
N LYS A 4 -57.89 -0.89 24.16
CA LYS A 4 -57.71 -1.34 22.77
C LYS A 4 -56.32 -1.98 22.65
N PHE A 5 -56.33 -3.29 22.51
CA PHE A 5 -55.21 -4.08 22.02
C PHE A 5 -54.91 -3.67 20.58
N LEU A 6 -53.69 -3.24 20.30
CA LEU A 6 -53.13 -3.29 18.94
C LEU A 6 -51.95 -4.24 18.95
N SER A 7 -52.16 -5.41 18.34
CA SER A 7 -51.08 -6.24 17.82
C SER A 7 -50.31 -5.43 16.78
N LEU A 8 -48.98 -5.39 16.89
CA LEU A 8 -48.13 -4.93 15.80
C LEU A 8 -47.22 -6.07 15.37
N PHE A 9 -47.35 -6.37 14.08
CA PHE A 9 -46.73 -7.46 13.35
C PHE A 9 -45.20 -7.40 13.37
N LEU A 10 -44.58 -8.57 13.47
CA LEU A 10 -43.21 -8.84 13.07
C LEU A 10 -43.01 -8.48 11.58
N LEU A 11 -42.05 -7.62 11.29
CA LEU A 11 -41.43 -7.51 9.97
C LEU A 11 -39.96 -7.86 10.13
N ILE A 12 -39.67 -9.13 9.88
CA ILE A 12 -38.32 -9.65 9.67
C ILE A 12 -37.90 -9.15 8.29
N GLY A 13 -37.23 -7.99 8.25
CA GLY A 13 -36.65 -7.48 7.02
C GLY A 13 -35.48 -8.36 6.62
N SER A 14 -35.69 -9.24 5.64
CA SER A 14 -34.61 -9.96 4.98
C SER A 14 -33.68 -8.95 4.30
N LEU A 15 -32.46 -8.81 4.83
CA LEU A 15 -31.35 -8.17 4.13
C LEU A 15 -31.06 -9.01 2.88
N ILE A 16 -31.66 -8.64 1.75
CA ILE A 16 -31.23 -9.12 0.44
C ILE A 16 -29.90 -8.41 0.20
N THR A 17 -28.79 -9.10 0.48
CA THR A 17 -27.49 -8.73 -0.04
C THR A 17 -27.58 -8.82 -1.55
N THR A 18 -27.66 -7.68 -2.22
CA THR A 18 -27.43 -7.62 -3.67
C THR A 18 -26.04 -8.20 -3.91
N PRO A 19 -25.89 -9.28 -4.70
CA PRO A 19 -24.57 -9.73 -5.08
C PRO A 19 -23.90 -8.55 -5.81
N SER A 20 -22.73 -8.15 -5.33
CA SER A 20 -21.85 -7.26 -6.08
C SER A 20 -21.68 -7.87 -7.46
N VAL A 21 -22.04 -7.10 -8.50
CA VAL A 21 -21.85 -7.51 -9.89
C VAL A 21 -20.35 -7.44 -10.14
N ALA A 22 -19.63 -8.46 -9.69
CA ALA A 22 -18.30 -8.73 -10.19
C ALA A 22 -18.46 -9.11 -11.67
N GLN A 23 -17.72 -8.39 -12.52
CA GLN A 23 -17.48 -8.66 -13.93
C GLN A 23 -18.58 -8.23 -14.90
N MET A 24 -18.43 -7.01 -15.42
CA MET A 24 -18.77 -6.72 -16.81
C MET A 24 -17.57 -6.09 -17.52
N ASN A 25 -16.84 -6.94 -18.24
CA ASN A 25 -16.19 -6.66 -19.52
C ASN A 25 -15.51 -5.29 -19.71
N THR A 26 -14.70 -4.85 -18.75
CA THR A 26 -13.68 -3.84 -19.02
C THR A 26 -12.54 -4.54 -19.76
N ASN A 27 -12.24 -4.07 -20.97
CA ASN A 27 -10.95 -4.35 -21.57
C ASN A 27 -9.88 -3.99 -20.52
N ILE A 28 -8.89 -4.85 -20.28
CA ILE A 28 -7.86 -4.58 -19.27
C ILE A 28 -7.15 -3.24 -19.56
N ASP A 29 -7.10 -2.86 -20.84
CA ASP A 29 -6.57 -1.58 -21.31
C ASP A 29 -7.41 -0.35 -20.89
N ASP A 30 -8.68 -0.54 -20.52
CA ASP A 30 -9.63 0.51 -20.13
C ASP A 30 -9.87 0.54 -18.60
N LEU A 31 -8.95 0.01 -17.80
CA LEU A 31 -9.00 0.22 -16.36
C LEU A 31 -8.71 1.68 -16.05
N PRO A 32 -9.62 2.41 -15.37
CA PRO A 32 -9.38 3.79 -15.01
C PRO A 32 -8.14 3.86 -14.10
N ASN A 33 -7.27 4.85 -14.35
CA ASN A 33 -6.25 5.25 -13.40
C ASN A 33 -6.95 5.91 -12.20
N ASP A 34 -7.43 5.07 -11.28
CA ASP A 34 -8.13 5.50 -10.08
C ASP A 34 -7.09 5.84 -9.00
N SER A 35 -7.27 6.99 -8.36
CA SER A 35 -6.56 7.40 -7.14
C SER A 35 -6.58 6.38 -6.00
N SER A 36 -7.44 5.36 -6.08
CA SER A 36 -7.45 4.20 -5.18
C SER A 36 -6.35 3.16 -5.45
N GLN A 37 -5.66 3.24 -6.59
CA GLN A 37 -4.57 2.34 -6.99
C GLN A 37 -3.22 2.83 -6.47
N ASP A 38 -2.32 1.88 -6.24
CA ASP A 38 -0.97 2.18 -5.76
C ASP A 38 -0.13 2.73 -6.92
N GLU A 39 0.60 3.82 -6.68
CA GLU A 39 1.54 4.37 -7.64
C GLU A 39 2.87 3.64 -7.52
N ILE A 40 3.41 3.18 -8.65
CA ILE A 40 4.64 2.39 -8.71
C ILE A 40 5.76 3.22 -9.33
N TRP A 41 6.86 3.33 -8.59
CA TRP A 41 8.01 4.14 -8.93
C TRP A 41 9.29 3.29 -8.94
N TYR A 42 10.04 3.37 -10.03
CA TYR A 42 11.37 2.80 -10.13
C TYR A 42 12.41 3.87 -9.78
N CYS A 43 13.14 3.64 -8.70
CA CYS A 43 14.12 4.57 -8.15
C CYS A 43 15.54 4.04 -8.34
N THR A 44 16.45 4.91 -8.80
CA THR A 44 17.86 4.56 -9.02
C THR A 44 18.81 5.53 -8.34
N GLN A 45 19.93 5.00 -7.85
CA GLN A 45 21.08 5.77 -7.35
C GLN A 45 22.36 5.01 -7.71
N ASN A 46 23.13 5.52 -8.67
CA ASN A 46 24.33 4.85 -9.20
C ASN A 46 24.04 3.42 -9.68
N ASN A 47 24.54 2.40 -8.98
CA ASN A 47 24.33 0.97 -9.28
C ASN A 47 23.26 0.31 -8.38
N LYS A 48 22.47 1.11 -7.65
CA LYS A 48 21.40 0.66 -6.78
C LYS A 48 20.04 0.95 -7.41
N GLU A 49 19.11 0.04 -7.19
CA GLU A 49 17.78 0.06 -7.80
C GLU A 49 16.76 -0.40 -6.77
N VAL A 50 15.64 0.32 -6.68
CA VAL A 50 14.55 0.07 -5.71
C VAL A 50 13.21 0.30 -6.41
N LEU A 51 12.24 -0.57 -6.11
CA LEU A 51 10.84 -0.33 -6.43
C LEU A 51 10.16 0.31 -5.22
N VAL A 52 9.38 1.36 -5.45
CA VAL A 52 8.56 2.01 -4.44
C VAL A 52 7.12 1.95 -4.87
N GLU A 53 6.27 1.35 -4.05
CA GLU A 53 4.83 1.26 -4.25
C GLU A 53 4.16 2.12 -3.19
N VAL A 54 3.34 3.09 -3.61
CA VAL A 54 2.83 4.15 -2.73
C VAL A 54 1.32 4.26 -2.86
N LYS A 55 0.65 4.33 -1.71
CA LYS A 55 -0.77 4.64 -1.60
C LYS A 55 -0.98 5.81 -0.67
N SER A 56 -1.40 6.96 -1.22
CA SER A 56 -1.75 8.19 -0.48
C SER A 56 -0.63 8.83 0.38
N VAL A 57 0.59 8.27 0.40
CA VAL A 57 1.73 8.88 1.10
C VAL A 57 2.22 10.06 0.26
N ASN A 58 2.13 11.29 0.77
CA ASN A 58 2.48 12.47 -0.05
C ASN A 58 3.93 12.94 0.11
N ASN A 59 4.63 12.48 1.15
CA ASN A 59 5.95 12.98 1.56
C ASN A 59 7.06 11.92 1.42
N TRP A 60 6.78 10.80 0.76
CA TRP A 60 7.76 9.71 0.61
C TRP A 60 8.95 10.11 -0.26
N GLN A 61 8.73 10.91 -1.31
CA GLN A 61 9.79 11.32 -2.22
C GLN A 61 10.90 12.07 -1.47
N GLU A 62 10.54 12.92 -0.52
CA GLU A 62 11.53 13.62 0.32
C GLU A 62 12.38 12.67 1.19
N VAL A 63 11.86 11.48 1.51
CA VAL A 63 12.59 10.44 2.27
C VAL A 63 13.50 9.64 1.35
N ILE A 64 13.04 9.29 0.15
CA ILE A 64 13.75 8.40 -0.78
C ILE A 64 14.73 9.16 -1.67
N GLU A 65 14.32 10.28 -2.27
CA GLU A 65 15.15 11.11 -3.15
C GLU A 65 16.24 11.88 -2.40
N LYS A 66 16.17 11.90 -1.07
CA LYS A 66 17.27 12.33 -0.21
C LYS A 66 18.49 11.44 -0.50
N ASP A 67 19.59 12.06 -0.88
CA ASP A 67 20.83 11.44 -1.35
C ASP A 67 20.88 11.11 -2.86
N SER A 68 20.18 11.86 -3.70
CA SER A 68 20.29 11.80 -5.17
C SER A 68 19.69 10.54 -5.80
N TRP A 69 18.74 9.89 -5.12
CA TRP A 69 17.88 8.92 -5.79
C TRP A 69 17.01 9.65 -6.80
N GLN A 70 16.80 9.03 -7.96
CA GLN A 70 15.94 9.55 -9.02
C GLN A 70 14.86 8.53 -9.28
N CYS A 71 13.60 8.94 -9.14
CA CYS A 71 12.45 8.07 -9.29
C CYS A 71 11.66 8.44 -10.56
N VAL A 72 11.27 7.41 -11.30
CA VAL A 72 10.38 7.54 -12.46
C VAL A 72 9.21 6.58 -12.28
N GLN A 73 8.01 7.01 -12.66
CA GLN A 73 6.83 6.15 -12.60
C GLN A 73 6.94 5.10 -13.72
N GLU A 74 7.31 3.89 -13.35
CA GLU A 74 7.60 2.79 -14.28
C GLU A 74 7.34 1.44 -13.61
N LEU A 75 6.68 0.54 -14.34
CA LEU A 75 6.50 -0.85 -13.92
C LEU A 75 7.73 -1.66 -14.30
N VAL A 76 8.33 -2.33 -13.33
CA VAL A 76 9.49 -3.21 -13.53
C VAL A 76 9.21 -4.60 -12.99
N SER A 77 9.87 -5.61 -13.56
CA SER A 77 9.78 -6.99 -13.07
C SER A 77 10.50 -7.10 -11.73
N VAL A 78 9.80 -7.61 -10.71
CA VAL A 78 10.37 -7.89 -9.40
C VAL A 78 10.65 -9.39 -9.28
N PRO A 79 11.91 -9.81 -9.01
CA PRO A 79 12.19 -11.21 -8.70
C PRO A 79 11.50 -11.68 -7.42
N ASP A 80 11.32 -12.99 -7.27
CA ASP A 80 10.78 -13.53 -6.01
C ASP A 80 11.77 -13.34 -4.85
N ASN A 81 11.23 -13.17 -3.63
CA ASN A 81 11.99 -13.08 -2.37
C ASN A 81 12.98 -11.90 -2.27
N MET A 82 12.76 -10.83 -3.03
CA MET A 82 13.54 -9.62 -2.85
C MET A 82 13.30 -9.03 -1.45
N PRO A 83 14.32 -8.43 -0.82
CA PRO A 83 14.14 -7.73 0.44
C PRO A 83 13.11 -6.61 0.29
N GLN A 84 12.12 -6.60 1.17
CA GLN A 84 11.11 -5.55 1.21
C GLN A 84 10.74 -5.16 2.64
N PHE A 85 10.29 -3.93 2.81
CA PHE A 85 9.58 -3.46 3.99
C PHE A 85 8.37 -2.64 3.57
N SER A 86 7.38 -2.56 4.44
CA SER A 86 6.21 -1.71 4.26
C SER A 86 6.03 -0.82 5.48
N CYS A 87 5.63 0.43 5.28
CA CYS A 87 5.27 1.35 6.35
C CYS A 87 3.85 1.87 6.12
N GLU A 88 3.07 1.93 7.19
CA GLU A 88 1.68 2.42 7.15
C GLU A 88 1.37 3.32 8.35
N ASN A 89 0.33 4.14 8.25
CA ASN A 89 -0.18 4.94 9.36
C ASN A 89 -1.69 4.69 9.51
N ASP A 90 -2.13 4.55 10.76
CA ASP A 90 -3.54 4.47 11.13
C ASP A 90 -4.20 5.86 11.07
N GLY A 91 -4.71 6.22 9.89
CA GLY A 91 -5.50 7.43 9.66
C GLY A 91 -6.85 7.15 8.99
N ASP A 92 -7.61 8.20 8.68
CA ASP A 92 -8.91 8.10 7.99
C ASP A 92 -8.78 7.61 6.52
N GLN A 93 -7.54 7.50 6.02
CA GLN A 93 -7.19 7.05 4.67
C GLN A 93 -6.04 6.05 4.75
N ILE A 94 -6.05 5.04 3.87
CA ILE A 94 -4.95 4.08 3.76
C ILE A 94 -3.72 4.84 3.25
N ASN A 95 -2.74 4.98 4.13
CA ASN A 95 -1.43 5.59 3.88
C ASN A 95 -0.40 4.46 3.98
N LEU A 96 0.05 3.93 2.84
CA LEU A 96 0.91 2.77 2.75
C LEU A 96 2.04 3.03 1.77
N ILE A 97 3.26 2.67 2.16
CA ILE A 97 4.40 2.61 1.26
C ILE A 97 5.11 1.26 1.41
N THR A 98 5.41 0.63 0.29
CA THR A 98 6.25 -0.58 0.23
C THR A 98 7.49 -0.28 -0.58
N LEU A 99 8.65 -0.67 -0.04
CA LEU A 99 9.93 -0.56 -0.73
C LEU A 99 10.55 -1.92 -0.92
N THR A 100 10.89 -2.24 -2.17
CA THR A 100 11.53 -3.50 -2.56
C THR A 100 12.90 -3.21 -3.14
N TRP A 101 13.95 -3.76 -2.51
CA TRP A 101 15.31 -3.59 -2.97
C TRP A 101 15.59 -4.49 -4.17
N LEU A 102 15.86 -3.91 -5.34
CA LEU A 102 16.06 -4.67 -6.57
C LEU A 102 17.54 -5.01 -6.79
N LYS A 103 18.45 -4.07 -6.48
CA LYS A 103 19.86 -4.22 -6.78
C LYS A 103 20.74 -3.26 -5.98
N GLY A 104 21.99 -3.67 -5.80
CA GLY A 104 23.07 -2.83 -5.28
C GLY A 104 23.46 -3.20 -3.85
N GLU A 105 24.61 -2.69 -3.44
CA GLU A 105 25.16 -2.94 -2.10
C GLU A 105 24.52 -2.03 -1.04
N GLN A 106 24.75 -2.38 0.24
CA GLN A 106 24.30 -1.60 1.41
C GLN A 106 22.78 -1.52 1.58
N ALA A 107 22.04 -2.39 0.92
CA ALA A 107 20.58 -2.55 1.00
C ALA A 107 20.05 -2.44 2.44
N LYS A 108 20.55 -3.28 3.35
CA LYS A 108 20.06 -3.37 4.74
C LYS A 108 20.24 -2.05 5.49
N THR A 109 21.37 -1.37 5.30
CA THR A 109 21.64 -0.07 5.94
C THR A 109 20.74 1.01 5.38
N GLN A 110 20.60 1.09 4.06
CA GLN A 110 19.74 2.08 3.40
C GLN A 110 18.27 1.90 3.79
N MET A 111 17.77 0.66 3.71
CA MET A 111 16.37 0.35 4.02
C MET A 111 16.06 0.61 5.50
N LYS A 112 16.96 0.27 6.43
CA LYS A 112 16.81 0.65 7.85
C LYS A 112 16.77 2.17 8.05
N SER A 113 17.61 2.92 7.33
CA SER A 113 17.56 4.39 7.39
C SER A 113 16.23 4.95 6.90
N TRP A 114 15.61 4.34 5.88
CA TRP A 114 14.28 4.74 5.41
C TRP A 114 13.19 4.34 6.40
N ILE A 115 13.24 3.13 6.96
CA ILE A 115 12.35 2.70 8.05
C ILE A 115 12.38 3.71 9.19
N ASP A 116 13.57 4.08 9.68
CA ASP A 116 13.73 5.06 10.75
C ASP A 116 13.17 6.44 10.37
N ALA A 117 13.25 6.83 9.09
CA ALA A 117 12.73 8.10 8.61
C ALA A 117 11.20 8.11 8.54
N PHE A 118 10.57 7.04 8.06
CA PHE A 118 9.11 6.88 8.05
C PHE A 118 8.55 6.74 9.46
N GLN A 119 9.24 6.04 10.37
CA GLN A 119 8.84 5.95 11.78
C GLN A 119 8.86 7.31 12.49
N LYS A 120 9.78 8.21 12.12
CA LYS A 120 9.79 9.61 12.63
C LYS A 120 8.62 10.45 12.11
N GLN A 121 7.89 9.96 11.12
CA GLN A 121 6.67 10.56 10.57
C GLN A 121 5.42 9.81 11.06
N ASP A 122 5.52 9.16 12.23
CA ASP A 122 4.43 8.42 12.86
C ASP A 122 3.88 7.26 12.01
N MET A 123 4.73 6.63 11.19
CA MET A 123 4.39 5.40 10.47
C MET A 123 4.89 4.16 11.24
N ILE A 124 4.13 3.07 11.18
CA ILE A 124 4.51 1.75 11.68
C ILE A 124 5.06 0.96 10.49
N CYS A 125 6.30 0.50 10.62
CA CYS A 125 6.97 -0.26 9.57
C CYS A 125 7.09 -1.73 9.92
N THR A 126 6.86 -2.60 8.94
CA THR A 126 6.98 -4.05 9.03
C THR A 126 7.99 -4.56 8.00
N THR A 127 8.75 -5.57 8.39
CA THR A 127 9.66 -6.31 7.52
C THR A 127 9.27 -7.78 7.54
N ASP A 128 9.52 -8.51 6.46
CA ASP A 128 9.34 -9.96 6.46
C ASP A 128 10.45 -10.64 7.29
N GLU A 129 10.17 -10.96 8.55
CA GLU A 129 11.11 -11.66 9.44
C GLU A 129 11.53 -13.06 8.93
N THR A 130 10.77 -13.63 7.99
CA THR A 130 11.12 -14.91 7.36
C THR A 130 12.17 -14.77 6.27
N ASN A 131 12.36 -13.56 5.71
CA ASN A 131 13.42 -13.30 4.74
C ASN A 131 14.78 -13.17 5.47
N PRO A 132 15.76 -14.06 5.19
CA PRO A 132 17.07 -14.05 5.86
C PRO A 132 17.84 -12.74 5.73
N PHE A 133 17.50 -11.91 4.75
CA PHE A 133 18.03 -10.55 4.64
C PHE A 133 17.84 -9.73 5.92
N TRP A 134 16.70 -9.88 6.60
CA TRP A 134 16.34 -9.06 7.76
C TRP A 134 16.95 -9.56 9.07
N GLN A 135 17.37 -10.83 9.13
CA GLN A 135 17.98 -11.47 10.31
C GLN A 135 19.38 -10.93 10.65
#